data_AF-A0A1M5ZQP2-F1
#
_entry.id   AF-A0A1M5ZQP2-F1
#
_cell.length_a   1.000
_cell.length_b   1.000
_cell.length_c   1.000
_cell.angle_alpha   90.00
_cell.angle_beta   90.00
_cell.angle_gamma   90.00
#
_symmetry.space_group_name_H-M   'P 1'
#
loop_
_entity.id
_entity.type
_entity.pdbx_description
1 polymer ?
#
loop_
_entity_poly.entity_id
_entity_poly.type
_entity_poly.pdbx_seq_one_letter_code
_entity_poly.pdbx_strand_id
1 'polypeptide(L)'
;MSRVSDDNIDVWFFNLFGNVLAFMPMGFLLPLIFNKLNSAKAIVITTFITSFVLEGIQLISKLGTADIDDVILNILGGFLGYLLLMKNLKLLRKSVRLEED
;
A
#
# COMPACT_ATOMS: atom_id res chain seq x y z
N MET A 1 19.70 21.67 22.97
CA MET A 1 18.25 21.67 22.69
C MET A 1 18.00 21.21 21.25
N SER A 2 18.39 19.96 20.93
CA SER A 2 18.30 19.38 19.58
C SER A 2 17.62 18.00 19.52
N ARG A 3 17.35 17.35 20.66
CA ARG A 3 16.81 15.97 20.68
C ARG A 3 15.33 15.87 20.33
N VAL A 4 14.55 16.94 20.53
CA VAL A 4 13.10 16.95 20.25
C VAL A 4 12.82 17.04 18.74
N SER A 5 13.75 17.56 17.93
CA SER A 5 13.58 17.69 16.48
C SER A 5 13.77 16.36 15.76
N ASP A 6 14.82 15.62 16.14
CA ASP A 6 15.21 14.38 15.46
C ASP A 6 14.17 13.27 15.73
N ASP A 7 13.71 13.13 16.97
CA ASP A 7 12.71 12.11 17.36
C ASP A 7 11.38 12.27 16.59
N ASN A 8 10.95 13.51 16.31
CA ASN A 8 9.70 13.76 15.58
C ASN A 8 9.83 13.46 14.09
N ILE A 9 11.00 13.73 13.50
CA ILE A 9 11.27 13.42 12.08
C ILE A 9 11.27 11.91 11.88
N ASP A 10 11.89 11.16 12.80
CA ASP A 10 11.93 9.71 12.74
C ASP A 10 10.52 9.11 12.83
N VAL A 11 9.71 9.53 13.80
CA VAL A 11 8.32 9.04 13.95
C VAL A 11 7.50 9.32 12.69
N TRP A 12 7.59 10.51 12.13
CA TRP A 12 6.90 10.85 10.89
C TRP A 12 7.38 9.99 9.70
N PHE A 13 8.69 9.77 9.58
CA PHE A 13 9.26 8.89 8.56
C PHE A 13 8.76 7.45 8.71
N PHE A 14 8.74 6.91 9.92
CA PHE A 14 8.27 5.55 10.17
C PHE A 14 6.77 5.41 9.89
N ASN A 15 5.94 6.41 10.20
CA ASN A 15 4.52 6.37 9.86
C ASN A 15 4.33 6.44 8.33
N LEU A 16 5.07 7.31 7.65
CA LEU A 16 5.04 7.44 6.20
C LEU A 16 5.39 6.13 5.50
N PHE A 17 6.56 5.58 5.79
CA PHE A 17 7.03 4.35 5.16
C PHE A 17 6.29 3.11 5.67
N GLY A 18 5.96 3.06 6.96
CA GLY A 18 5.25 1.96 7.59
C GLY A 18 3.89 1.73 6.94
N ASN A 19 3.08 2.77 6.79
CA ASN A 19 1.74 2.67 6.19
C ASN A 19 1.81 2.30 4.70
N VAL A 20 2.69 2.95 3.93
CA VAL A 20 2.88 2.61 2.51
C VAL A 20 3.36 1.16 2.33
N LEU A 21 4.36 0.73 3.11
CA LEU A 21 4.92 -0.62 3.00
C LEU A 21 3.94 -1.69 3.51
N ALA A 22 3.13 -1.40 4.53
CA ALA A 22 2.14 -2.33 5.05
C ALA A 22 1.08 -2.70 4.00
N PHE A 23 0.68 -1.75 3.15
CA PHE A 23 -0.34 -1.97 2.12
C PHE A 23 0.20 -2.35 0.73
N MET A 24 1.51 -2.23 0.52
CA MET A 24 2.13 -2.63 -0.75
C MET A 24 1.92 -4.11 -1.11
N PRO A 25 2.09 -5.09 -0.18
CA PRO A 25 1.79 -6.49 -0.46
C PRO A 25 0.32 -6.71 -0.85
N MET A 26 -0.61 -5.98 -0.23
CA MET A 26 -2.03 -6.08 -0.57
C MET A 26 -2.29 -5.66 -2.02
N GLY A 27 -1.72 -4.55 -2.48
CA GLY A 27 -1.80 -4.11 -3.87
C GLY A 27 -1.17 -5.08 -4.89
N PHE A 28 -0.15 -5.82 -4.47
CA PHE A 28 0.50 -6.86 -5.28
C PHE A 28 -0.28 -8.18 -5.29
N LEU A 29 -0.83 -8.61 -4.15
CA LEU A 29 -1.45 -9.93 -4.00
C LEU A 29 -2.90 -9.95 -4.48
N LEU A 30 -3.67 -8.88 -4.29
CA LEU A 30 -5.09 -8.83 -4.68
C LEU A 30 -5.32 -9.16 -6.17
N PRO A 31 -4.56 -8.61 -7.14
CA PRO A 31 -4.72 -8.97 -8.56
C PRO A 31 -4.33 -10.40 -8.88
N LEU A 32 -3.41 -11.00 -8.10
CA LEU A 32 -2.93 -12.37 -8.31
C LEU A 32 -3.94 -13.41 -7.81
N ILE A 33 -4.62 -13.11 -6.71
CA ILE A 33 -5.59 -14.01 -6.08
C ILE A 33 -6.97 -13.84 -6.71
N PHE A 34 -7.38 -12.60 -7.00
CA PHE A 34 -8.72 -12.28 -7.46
C PHE A 34 -8.70 -11.66 -8.85
N ASN A 35 -9.15 -12.43 -9.85
CA ASN A 35 -9.29 -11.95 -11.24
C ASN A 35 -10.15 -10.68 -11.38
N LYS A 36 -11.10 -10.46 -10.46
CA LYS A 36 -11.98 -9.27 -10.43
C LYS A 36 -11.27 -8.00 -9.92
N LEU A 37 -10.15 -8.15 -9.21
CA LEU A 37 -9.37 -7.05 -8.62
C LEU A 37 -8.08 -6.80 -9.41
N ASN A 38 -8.14 -6.94 -10.73
CA ASN A 38 -7.01 -6.78 -11.62
C ASN A 38 -6.87 -5.36 -12.22
N SER A 39 -7.60 -4.37 -11.69
CA SER A 39 -7.56 -3.00 -12.17
C SER A 39 -7.10 -2.04 -11.08
N ALA A 40 -6.39 -0.98 -11.47
CA ALA A 40 -5.92 0.03 -10.53
C ALA A 40 -7.06 0.64 -9.71
N LYS A 41 -8.24 0.88 -10.33
CA LYS A 41 -9.43 1.38 -9.65
C LYS A 41 -9.93 0.39 -8.59
N ALA A 42 -9.98 -0.90 -8.91
CA ALA A 42 -10.41 -1.91 -7.95
C ALA A 42 -9.45 -1.98 -6.75
N ILE A 43 -8.14 -1.94 -6.99
CA ILE A 43 -7.13 -1.92 -5.92
C ILE A 43 -7.28 -0.68 -5.04
N VAL A 44 -7.37 0.51 -5.63
CA VAL A 44 -7.53 1.76 -4.86
C VAL A 44 -8.79 1.72 -4.00
N ILE A 45 -9.93 1.27 -4.54
CA ILE A 45 -11.19 1.18 -3.79
C ILE A 45 -11.07 0.16 -2.66
N THR A 46 -10.55 -1.04 -2.94
CA THR A 46 -10.40 -2.08 -1.91
C THR A 46 -9.45 -1.63 -0.81
N THR A 47 -8.30 -1.04 -1.16
CA THR A 47 -7.34 -0.50 -0.20
C THR A 47 -7.94 0.63 0.63
N PHE A 48 -8.69 1.56 0.01
CA PHE A 48 -9.39 2.62 0.73
C PHE A 48 -10.38 2.06 1.75
N ILE A 49 -11.25 1.14 1.34
CA ILE A 49 -12.26 0.55 2.23
C ILE A 49 -11.57 -0.19 3.38
N THR A 50 -10.57 -1.02 3.08
CA THR A 50 -9.85 -1.76 4.11
C THR A 50 -9.13 -0.83 5.08
N SER A 51 -8.42 0.18 4.59
CA SER A 51 -7.74 1.14 5.47
C SER A 51 -8.73 1.92 6.32
N PHE A 52 -9.83 2.40 5.75
CA PHE A 52 -10.85 3.14 6.49
C PHE A 52 -11.49 2.29 7.60
N VAL A 53 -11.69 1.00 7.34
CA VAL A 53 -12.19 0.05 8.36
C VAL A 53 -11.14 -0.15 9.47
N LEU A 54 -9.85 -0.23 9.14
CA LEU A 54 -8.79 -0.36 10.15
C LEU A 54 -8.72 0.87 11.06
N GLU A 55 -8.76 2.08 10.49
CA GLU A 55 -8.81 3.33 11.27
C GLU A 55 -10.04 3.35 12.21
N GLY A 56 -11.20 2.92 11.70
CA GLY A 56 -12.42 2.78 12.49
C GLY A 56 -12.26 1.79 13.65
N ILE A 57 -11.61 0.64 13.41
CA ILE A 57 -11.31 -0.35 14.45
C ILE A 57 -10.36 0.24 15.48
N GLN A 58 -9.28 0.91 15.07
CA GLN A 58 -8.31 1.53 15.97
C GLN A 58 -8.98 2.55 16.89
N LEU A 59 -9.88 3.37 16.33
CA LEU A 59 -10.66 4.36 17.07
C LEU A 59 -11.59 3.71 18.11
N ILE A 60 -12.35 2.68 17.73
CA ILE A 60 -13.31 2.01 18.62
C ILE A 60 -12.57 1.20 19.70
N SER A 61 -11.49 0.52 19.34
CA SER A 61 -10.71 -0.31 20.25
C SER A 61 -9.76 0.50 21.15
N LYS A 62 -9.68 1.82 20.97
CA LYS A 62 -8.74 2.72 21.67
C LYS A 62 -7.27 2.27 21.56
N LEU A 63 -6.94 1.56 20.47
CA LEU A 63 -5.58 1.10 20.17
C LEU A 63 -4.72 2.22 19.59
N GLY A 64 -5.35 3.28 19.08
CA GLY A 64 -4.70 4.46 18.53
C GLY A 64 -5.71 5.56 18.20
N THR A 65 -5.24 6.63 17.56
CA THR A 65 -6.07 7.70 17.01
C THR A 65 -6.30 7.39 15.53
N ALA A 66 -7.52 7.59 15.03
CA ALA A 66 -7.78 7.51 13.60
C ALA A 66 -7.09 8.67 12.89
N ASP A 67 -6.27 8.36 11.88
CA ASP A 67 -5.56 9.36 11.08
C ASP A 67 -5.93 9.23 9.59
N ILE A 68 -6.29 10.36 8.98
CA ILE A 68 -6.64 10.40 7.56
C ILE A 68 -5.40 10.28 6.67
N ASP A 69 -4.25 10.73 7.17
CA ASP A 69 -2.99 10.65 6.44
C ASP A 69 -2.59 9.17 6.25
N ASP A 70 -2.85 8.34 7.26
CA ASP A 70 -2.61 6.90 7.20
C ASP A 70 -3.46 6.23 6.10
N VAL A 71 -4.73 6.63 5.95
CA VAL A 71 -5.58 6.16 4.85
C VAL A 71 -5.01 6.53 3.49
N ILE A 72 -4.52 7.76 3.33
CA ILE A 72 -3.91 8.23 2.09
C ILE A 72 -2.64 7.44 1.78
N LEU A 73 -1.79 7.22 2.78
CA LEU A 73 -0.55 6.46 2.66
C LEU A 73 -0.81 4.99 2.32
N ASN A 74 -1.84 4.40 2.91
CA ASN A 74 -2.25 3.03 2.62
C ASN A 74 -2.73 2.88 1.18
N ILE A 75 -3.54 3.84 0.67
CA ILE A 75 -3.93 3.89 -0.75
C ILE A 75 -2.71 3.98 -1.66
N LEU A 76 -1.75 4.85 -1.32
CA LEU A 76 -0.49 4.96 -2.06
C LEU A 76 0.29 3.64 -2.07
N GLY A 77 0.39 2.97 -0.91
CA GLY A 77 0.99 1.65 -0.78
C GLY A 77 0.36 0.62 -1.70
N GLY A 78 -0.98 0.48 -1.64
CA GLY A 78 -1.72 -0.43 -2.50
C GLY A 78 -1.54 -0.13 -3.99
N PHE A 79 -1.57 1.15 -4.38
CA PHE A 79 -1.33 1.55 -5.76
C PHE A 79 0.08 1.23 -6.25
N LEU A 80 1.10 1.52 -5.43
CA LEU A 80 2.50 1.21 -5.75
C LEU A 80 2.75 -0.30 -5.86
N GLY A 81 2.14 -1.10 -4.97
CA GLY A 81 2.21 -2.57 -5.03
C GLY A 81 1.61 -3.12 -6.32
N TYR A 82 0.48 -2.58 -6.76
CA TYR A 82 -0.14 -2.93 -8.04
C TYR A 82 0.74 -2.55 -9.23
N LEU A 83 1.30 -1.34 -9.24
CA LEU A 83 2.22 -0.91 -10.31
C LEU A 83 3.46 -1.79 -10.39
N LEU A 84 4.02 -2.17 -9.24
CA LEU A 84 5.16 -3.09 -9.17
C LEU A 84 4.80 -4.43 -9.80
N LEU A 85 3.65 -5.02 -9.46
CA LEU A 85 3.19 -6.26 -10.09
C LEU A 85 3.09 -6.11 -11.61
N MET A 86 2.39 -5.07 -12.08
CA MET A 86 2.17 -4.86 -13.52
C MET A 86 3.47 -4.68 -14.29
N LYS A 87 4.47 -3.99 -13.71
CA LYS A 87 5.81 -3.86 -14.32
C LYS A 87 6.51 -5.22 -14.41
N ASN A 88 6.54 -5.98 -13.31
CA ASN A 88 7.19 -7.30 -13.28
C ASN A 88 6.54 -8.28 -14.27
N LEU A 89 5.21 -8.34 -14.34
CA LEU A 89 4.49 -9.20 -15.29
C LEU A 89 4.77 -8.81 -16.75
N LYS A 90 4.88 -7.51 -17.05
CA LYS A 90 5.26 -7.03 -18.39
C LYS A 90 6.68 -7.42 -18.77
N LEU A 91 7.62 -7.32 -17.84
CA LEU A 91 9.02 -7.72 -18.05
C LEU A 91 9.14 -9.22 -18.30
N LEU A 92 8.50 -10.04 -17.46
CA LEU A 92 8.47 -11.49 -17.62
C LEU A 92 7.89 -11.91 -18.98
N ARG A 93 6.77 -11.29 -19.39
CA ARG A 93 6.15 -11.57 -20.70
C ARG A 93 7.06 -11.19 -21.87
N LYS A 94 7.88 -10.14 -21.71
CA LYS A 94 8.86 -9.72 -22.73
C LYS A 94 10.02 -10.72 -22.81
N SER A 95 10.55 -11.17 -21.67
CA SER A 95 11.64 -12.16 -21.62
C SER A 95 11.26 -13.48 -22.28
N VAL A 96 10.05 -13.99 -21.98
CA VAL A 96 9.56 -15.25 -22.58
C VAL A 96 9.42 -15.14 -24.10
N ARG A 97 9.01 -13.99 -24.64
CA ARG A 97 8.85 -13.81 -26.09
C ARG A 97 10.19 -13.80 -26.84
N LEU A 98 11.25 -13.25 -26.25
CA LEU A 98 12.57 -13.17 -26.88
C LEU A 98 13.27 -14.54 -27.00
N GLU A 99 12.79 -15.54 -26.27
CA GLU A 99 13.32 -16.90 -26.27
C GLU A 99 12.65 -17.77 -27.35
N GLU A 100 11.53 -17.31 -27.93
CA GLU A 100 10.81 -17.95 -29.04
C GLU A 100 11.20 -17.40 -30.43
N ASP A 101 11.93 -16.28 -30.51
CA ASP A 101 12.43 -15.63 -31.74
C ASP A 101 13.86 -16.08 -32.09
#